data_AF-A0A7D6F9C0-F1
#
_entry.id   AF-A0A7D6F9C0-F1
#
_cell.length_a   1.000
_cell.length_b   1.000
_cell.length_c   1.000
_cell.angle_alpha   90.00
_cell.angle_beta   90.00
_cell.angle_gamma   90.00
#
_symmetry.space_group_name_H-M   'P 1'
#
loop_
_entity.id
_entity.type
_entity.pdbx_description
1 polymer ?
#
loop_
_entity_poly.entity_id
_entity_poly.type
_entity_poly.pdbx_seq_one_letter_code
_entity_poly.pdbx_strand_id
1 'polypeptide(L)'
;MKPCVNEGCSEELWSLIQLESELVRAKAFLSVFGSLPEYHRMATVAYWAGYVFTFRCMEACERHTVGYVDVAASVRFLAMLVNEKDWRAGCLQAEYELSLIE
;
A
#
# COMPACT_ATOMS: atom_id res chain seq x y z
N MET A 1 19.36 18.45 -15.13
CA MET A 1 18.74 17.13 -15.36
C MET A 1 19.69 16.07 -14.86
N LYS A 2 19.32 15.36 -13.78
CA LYS A 2 20.06 14.20 -13.28
C LYS A 2 19.53 12.92 -13.94
N PRO A 3 20.37 11.89 -14.09
CA PRO A 3 20.18 10.84 -15.08
C PRO A 3 19.05 9.88 -14.71
N CYS A 4 18.41 9.36 -15.75
CA CYS A 4 17.47 8.25 -15.72
C CYS A 4 18.20 7.00 -15.19
N VAL A 5 17.70 6.40 -14.11
CA VAL A 5 18.17 5.10 -13.61
C VAL A 5 17.10 4.06 -13.94
N ASN A 6 17.33 3.33 -15.02
CA ASN A 6 16.80 1.98 -15.29
C ASN A 6 17.91 1.00 -14.85
N GLU A 7 17.73 -0.20 -14.28
CA GLU A 7 16.72 -1.25 -14.40
C GLU A 7 16.90 -2.19 -13.19
N GLY A 8 15.82 -2.48 -12.43
CA GLY A 8 15.84 -3.46 -11.32
C GLY A 8 15.26 -2.93 -10.01
N CYS A 9 13.93 -2.70 -9.99
CA CYS A 9 13.11 -2.26 -8.86
C CYS A 9 13.62 -1.05 -8.06
N SER A 10 13.03 0.13 -8.31
CA SER A 10 13.12 1.24 -7.37
C SER A 10 12.64 0.79 -5.98
N GLU A 11 13.18 1.36 -4.90
CA GLU A 11 12.76 1.05 -3.53
C GLU A 11 11.24 1.21 -3.31
N GLU A 12 10.64 2.14 -4.07
CA GLU A 12 9.19 2.34 -4.14
C GLU A 12 8.46 1.12 -4.72
N LEU A 13 8.94 0.55 -5.83
CA LEU A 13 8.35 -0.67 -6.42
C LEU A 13 8.49 -1.86 -5.47
N TRP A 14 9.63 -2.01 -4.80
CA TRP A 14 9.80 -3.04 -3.77
C TRP A 14 8.84 -2.85 -2.60
N SER A 15 8.63 -1.61 -2.17
CA SER A 15 7.67 -1.28 -1.09
C SER A 15 6.24 -1.63 -1.52
N LEU A 16 5.86 -1.32 -2.76
CA LEU A 16 4.56 -1.69 -3.33
C LEU A 16 4.36 -3.21 -3.39
N ILE A 17 5.36 -3.97 -3.87
CA ILE A 17 5.30 -5.44 -3.93
C ILE A 17 5.17 -6.05 -2.51
N GLN A 18 5.87 -5.48 -1.53
CA GLN A 18 5.78 -5.92 -0.14
C GLN A 18 4.38 -5.66 0.43
N LEU A 19 3.82 -4.46 0.20
CA LEU A 19 2.45 -4.13 0.60
C LEU A 19 1.43 -5.07 -0.05
N GLU A 20 1.56 -5.29 -1.36
CA GLU A 20 0.68 -6.21 -2.09
C GLU A 20 0.73 -7.62 -1.48
N SER A 21 1.93 -8.13 -1.20
CA SER A 21 2.13 -9.47 -0.64
C SER A 21 1.48 -9.64 0.74
N GLU A 22 1.61 -8.64 1.62
CA GLU A 22 0.98 -8.65 2.94
C GLU A 22 -0.55 -8.58 2.83
N LEU A 23 -1.08 -7.79 1.90
CA LEU A 23 -2.53 -7.69 1.64
C LEU A 23 -3.10 -8.98 1.04
N VAL A 24 -2.38 -9.63 0.11
CA VAL A 24 -2.77 -10.95 -0.42
C VAL A 24 -2.83 -11.98 0.72
N ARG A 25 -1.81 -12.01 1.58
CA ARG A 25 -1.78 -12.92 2.74
C ARG A 25 -2.97 -12.66 3.65
N ALA A 26 -3.24 -11.40 3.99
CA ALA A 26 -4.36 -11.02 4.82
C ALA A 26 -5.72 -11.42 4.22
N LYS A 27 -5.93 -11.15 2.93
CA LYS A 27 -7.13 -11.55 2.21
C LYS A 27 -7.31 -13.08 2.22
N ALA A 28 -6.23 -13.83 2.04
CA ALA A 28 -6.27 -15.29 2.12
C ALA A 28 -6.68 -15.77 3.52
N PHE A 29 -6.10 -15.21 4.59
CA PHE A 29 -6.49 -15.53 5.96
C PHE A 29 -7.97 -15.22 6.22
N LEU A 30 -8.45 -14.05 5.81
CA LEU A 30 -9.86 -13.68 5.94
C LEU A 30 -10.77 -14.66 5.18
N SER A 31 -10.38 -15.06 3.98
CA SER A 31 -11.18 -15.97 3.15
C SER A 31 -11.25 -17.39 3.73
N VAL A 32 -10.17 -17.88 4.34
CA VAL A 32 -10.10 -19.25 4.89
C VAL A 32 -10.63 -19.33 6.33
N PHE A 33 -10.31 -18.35 7.18
CA PHE A 33 -10.57 -18.41 8.62
C PHE A 33 -11.62 -17.40 9.09
N GLY A 34 -12.11 -16.51 8.22
CA GLY A 34 -13.09 -15.47 8.56
C GLY A 34 -12.54 -14.33 9.44
N SER A 35 -11.27 -14.40 9.85
CA SER A 35 -10.62 -13.37 10.67
C SER A 35 -9.11 -13.35 10.47
N LEU A 36 -8.48 -12.21 10.78
CA LEU A 36 -7.03 -12.08 10.79
C LEU A 36 -6.44 -12.57 12.13
N PRO A 37 -5.23 -13.15 12.12
CA PRO A 37 -4.49 -13.50 13.34
C PRO A 37 -4.32 -12.28 14.25
N GLU A 38 -4.32 -12.46 15.58
CA GLU A 38 -4.21 -11.35 16.54
C GLU A 38 -2.97 -10.47 16.35
N TYR A 39 -1.84 -11.05 15.95
CA TYR A 39 -0.63 -10.28 15.59
C TYR A 39 -0.88 -9.29 14.43
N HIS A 40 -1.78 -9.62 13.50
CA HIS A 40 -2.20 -8.73 12.40
C HIS A 40 -3.34 -7.77 12.80
N ARG A 41 -3.88 -7.88 14.03
CA ARG A 41 -4.92 -6.97 14.54
C ARG A 41 -4.36 -5.74 15.25
N MET A 42 -3.13 -5.81 15.79
CA MET A 42 -2.48 -4.65 16.46
C MET A 42 -2.17 -3.49 15.50
N ALA A 43 -2.25 -3.78 14.20
CA ALA A 43 -1.91 -2.93 13.09
C ALA A 43 -2.79 -3.43 11.93
N THR A 44 -4.03 -2.95 11.78
CA THR A 44 -4.90 -3.47 10.72
C THR A 44 -4.21 -3.26 9.37
N VAL A 45 -3.87 -4.36 8.69
CA VAL A 45 -2.98 -4.35 7.51
C VAL A 45 -3.44 -3.38 6.41
N ALA A 46 -4.76 -3.22 6.24
CA ALA A 46 -5.32 -2.24 5.30
C ALA A 46 -5.04 -0.79 5.73
N TYR A 47 -5.10 -0.48 7.04
CA TYR A 47 -4.71 0.83 7.57
C TYR A 47 -3.25 1.15 7.27
N TRP A 48 -2.34 0.21 7.58
CA TRP A 48 -0.91 0.44 7.31
C TRP A 48 -0.61 0.55 5.83
N ALA A 49 -1.30 -0.23 4.99
CA ALA A 49 -1.19 -0.07 3.55
C ALA A 49 -1.61 1.33 3.11
N GLY A 50 -2.75 1.84 3.59
CA GLY A 50 -3.23 3.19 3.27
C GLY A 50 -2.27 4.28 3.72
N TYR A 51 -1.78 4.16 4.95
CA TYR A 51 -0.81 5.11 5.50
C TYR A 51 0.48 5.14 4.69
N VAL A 52 1.12 3.99 4.48
CA VAL A 52 2.40 3.91 3.77
C VAL A 52 2.24 4.33 2.30
N PHE A 53 1.17 3.88 1.64
CA PHE A 53 0.84 4.23 0.26
C PHE A 53 0.78 5.76 0.06
N THR A 54 0.04 6.44 0.93
CA THR A 54 -0.14 7.89 0.87
C THR A 54 1.11 8.64 1.33
N PHE A 55 1.69 8.28 2.47
CA PHE A 55 2.84 8.98 3.06
C PHE A 55 4.06 8.99 2.14
N ARG A 56 4.26 7.93 1.33
CA ARG A 56 5.35 7.81 0.37
C ARG A 56 4.98 8.25 -1.05
N CYS A 57 3.81 8.85 -1.26
CA CYS A 57 3.33 9.27 -2.58
C CYS A 57 3.40 8.17 -3.65
N MET A 58 2.96 6.95 -3.31
CA MET A 58 3.06 5.78 -4.21
C MET A 58 1.92 5.66 -5.24
N GLU A 59 1.09 6.69 -5.38
CA GLU A 59 0.12 6.75 -6.48
C GLU A 59 0.87 6.82 -7.82
N ALA A 60 0.46 5.98 -8.76
CA ALA A 60 1.11 5.89 -10.06
C ALA A 60 0.92 7.19 -10.86
N CYS A 61 1.88 7.50 -11.74
CA CYS A 61 1.84 8.67 -12.62
C CYS A 61 2.47 8.32 -13.97
N GLU A 62 2.37 9.22 -14.95
CA GLU A 62 2.82 9.00 -16.34
C GLU A 62 4.31 8.62 -16.49
N ARG A 63 5.13 8.83 -15.45
CA ARG A 63 6.56 8.51 -15.43
C ARG A 63 6.86 7.07 -15.01
N HIS A 64 5.88 6.37 -14.42
CA HIS A 64 6.06 5.03 -13.89
C HIS A 64 5.90 3.96 -14.96
N THR A 65 6.60 2.83 -14.77
CA THR A 65 6.49 1.67 -15.67
C THR A 65 5.12 1.01 -15.52
N VAL A 66 4.70 0.26 -16.55
CA VAL A 66 3.42 -0.50 -16.50
C VAL A 66 3.36 -1.43 -15.28
N GLY A 67 4.46 -2.13 -14.96
CA GLY A 67 4.50 -2.99 -13.78
C GLY A 67 4.32 -2.25 -12.45
N TYR A 68 4.83 -1.02 -12.33
CA TYR A 68 4.57 -0.20 -11.14
C TYR A 68 3.11 0.20 -11.05
N VAL A 69 2.53 0.65 -12.17
CA VAL A 69 1.11 1.05 -12.25
C VAL A 69 0.21 -0.12 -11.83
N ASP A 70 0.50 -1.32 -12.32
CA ASP A 70 -0.27 -2.53 -12.02
C ASP A 70 -0.20 -2.90 -10.53
N VAL A 71 1.00 -2.90 -9.93
CA VAL A 71 1.16 -3.22 -8.50
C VAL A 71 0.51 -2.15 -7.62
N ALA A 72 0.66 -0.86 -7.95
CA ALA A 72 0.03 0.22 -7.19
C ALA A 72 -1.51 0.09 -7.20
N ALA A 73 -2.09 -0.20 -8.37
CA ALA A 73 -3.52 -0.45 -8.51
C ALA A 73 -3.96 -1.70 -7.72
N SER A 74 -3.17 -2.76 -7.75
CA SER A 74 -3.41 -4.00 -7.00
C SER A 74 -3.40 -3.78 -5.48
N VAL A 75 -2.44 -3.02 -4.94
CA VAL A 75 -2.37 -2.64 -3.52
C VAL A 75 -3.65 -1.94 -3.08
N ARG A 76 -4.07 -0.90 -3.82
CA ARG A 76 -5.29 -0.15 -3.53
C ARG A 76 -6.52 -1.06 -3.54
N PHE A 77 -6.65 -1.90 -4.57
CA PHE A 77 -7.77 -2.82 -4.70
C PHE A 77 -7.83 -3.84 -3.56
N LEU A 78 -6.71 -4.50 -3.25
CA LEU A 78 -6.63 -5.50 -2.19
C LEU A 78 -6.89 -4.89 -0.82
N ALA A 79 -6.37 -3.70 -0.53
CA ALA A 79 -6.61 -3.03 0.74
C ALA A 79 -8.09 -2.69 0.95
N MET A 80 -8.76 -2.19 -0.09
CA MET A 80 -10.22 -1.96 -0.04
C MET A 80 -11.00 -3.27 0.20
N LEU A 81 -10.57 -4.39 -0.41
CA LEU A 81 -11.19 -5.69 -0.17
C LEU A 81 -10.92 -6.25 1.22
N VAL A 82 -9.75 -5.99 1.80
CA VAL A 82 -9.42 -6.44 3.15
C VAL A 82 -10.24 -5.65 4.18
N ASN A 83 -10.17 -4.32 4.12
CA ASN A 83 -11.01 -3.43 4.92
C ASN A 83 -10.91 -1.99 4.37
N GLU A 84 -11.93 -1.56 3.63
CA GLU A 84 -12.01 -0.20 3.07
C GLU A 84 -11.97 0.91 4.13
N LYS A 85 -12.63 0.71 5.28
CA LYS A 85 -12.66 1.73 6.33
C LYS A 85 -11.26 1.97 6.90
N ASP A 86 -10.54 0.89 7.17
CA ASP A 86 -9.18 0.96 7.69
C ASP A 86 -8.22 1.54 6.65
N TRP A 87 -8.32 1.11 5.40
CA TRP A 87 -7.56 1.70 4.28
C TRP A 87 -7.72 3.23 4.24
N ARG A 88 -8.97 3.72 4.20
CA ARG A 88 -9.25 5.16 4.16
C ARG A 88 -8.73 5.89 5.40
N ALA A 89 -8.85 5.28 6.58
CA ALA A 89 -8.33 5.86 7.81
C ALA A 89 -6.79 5.99 7.78
N GLY A 90 -6.09 5.00 7.21
CA GLY A 90 -4.65 5.07 6.99
C GLY A 90 -4.24 6.21 6.08
N CYS A 91 -4.92 6.35 4.92
CA CYS A 91 -4.68 7.44 3.99
C CYS A 91 -4.90 8.82 4.64
N LEU A 92 -6.01 9.01 5.36
CA LEU A 92 -6.33 10.25 6.06
C LEU A 92 -5.30 10.59 7.14
N GLN A 93 -4.80 9.58 7.87
CA GLN A 93 -3.75 9.81 8.86
C GLN A 93 -2.46 10.31 8.21
N ALA A 94 -2.05 9.69 7.09
CA ALA A 94 -0.86 10.13 6.36
C ALA A 94 -1.02 11.55 5.80
N GLU A 95 -2.19 11.88 5.23
CA GLU A 95 -2.50 13.24 4.75
C GLU A 95 -2.42 14.27 5.88
N TYR A 96 -3.00 13.94 7.05
CA TYR A 96 -2.93 14.80 8.22
C TYR A 96 -1.47 15.04 8.66
N GLU A 97 -0.66 13.99 8.78
CA GLU A 97 0.74 14.14 9.17
C GLU A 97 1.55 14.94 8.15
N LEU A 98 1.34 14.72 6.85
CA LEU A 98 1.98 15.51 5.79
C LEU A 98 1.61 17.00 5.90
N SER A 99 0.35 17.32 6.19
CA SER A 99 -0.11 18.71 6.37
C SER A 99 0.49 19.45 7.56
N LEU A 100 1.08 18.73 8.53
CA LEU A 100 1.78 19.31 9.68
C LEU A 100 3.27 19.60 9.38
N ILE A 101 3.79 19.02 8.29
CA ILE A 101 5.19 19.13 7.88
C ILE A 101 5.36 20.23 6.81
N GLU A 102 4.29 20.55 6.07
CA GLU A 102 4.20 21.69 5.13
C GLU A 102 4.13 23.05 5.83
#